data_AF-A0A4Y8CB72-F1
#
_entry.id   AF-A0A4Y8CB72-F1
#
_cell.length_a   1.000
_cell.length_b   1.000
_cell.length_c   1.000
_cell.angle_alpha   90.00
_cell.angle_beta   90.00
_cell.angle_gamma   90.00
#
_symmetry.space_group_name_H-M   'P 1'
#
loop_
_entity.id
_entity.type
_entity.pdbx_description
1 polymer ?
#
loop_
_entity_poly.entity_id
_entity_poly.type
_entity_poly.pdbx_seq_one_letter_code
_entity_poly.pdbx_strand_id
1 'polypeptide(L)'
;MRQYETYKCQKCGNEVEVQNVGGGKLSCCGEEMKCITTDLTAVNLMKAFAGESMARNKYDLFADVAEEEGWHAVARHFREAAENEKWHARAEFKAYH
;
A
#
# COMPACT_ATOMS: atom_id res chain seq x y z
N MET A 1 16.69 8.77 -4.71
CA MET A 1 15.76 8.06 -3.81
C MET A 1 14.35 8.36 -4.24
N ARG A 2 13.49 7.36 -4.30
CA ARG A 2 12.05 7.45 -4.54
C ARG A 2 11.30 6.86 -3.34
N GLN A 3 10.05 7.24 -3.16
CA GLN A 3 9.18 6.65 -2.14
C GLN A 3 9.10 5.13 -2.36
N TYR A 4 9.09 4.37 -1.26
CA TYR A 4 9.04 2.90 -1.20
C TYR A 4 10.26 2.14 -1.72
N GLU A 5 11.33 2.84 -2.12
CA GLU A 5 12.62 2.18 -2.29
C GLU A 5 13.18 1.76 -0.92
N THR A 6 13.72 0.55 -0.85
CA THR A 6 14.43 0.00 0.31
C THR A 6 15.93 0.12 0.10
N TYR A 7 16.61 0.64 1.10
CA TYR A 7 18.07 0.80 1.12
C TYR A 7 18.66 -0.05 2.25
N LYS A 8 19.80 -0.69 1.98
CA LYS A 8 20.50 -1.56 2.93
C LYS A 8 21.90 -1.06 3.24
N CYS A 9 22.24 -1.01 4.52
CA CYS A 9 23.62 -0.86 4.96
C CYS A 9 24.38 -2.17 4.80
N GLN A 10 25.51 -2.15 4.09
CA GLN A 10 26.31 -3.35 3.84
C GLN A 10 27.15 -3.80 5.05
N LYS A 11 27.32 -2.93 6.07
CA LYS A 11 28.07 -3.24 7.30
C LYS A 11 27.21 -3.87 8.39
N CYS A 12 26.15 -3.18 8.82
CA CYS A 12 25.31 -3.65 9.92
C CYS A 12 24.07 -4.42 9.45
N GLY A 13 23.74 -4.39 8.15
CA GLY A 13 22.59 -5.07 7.60
C GLY A 13 21.26 -4.33 7.75
N ASN A 14 21.22 -3.14 8.38
CA ASN A 14 20.00 -2.35 8.54
C ASN A 14 19.37 -2.03 7.19
N GLU A 15 18.05 -2.20 7.11
CA GLU A 15 17.23 -1.88 5.94
C GLU A 15 16.26 -0.75 6.30
N VAL A 16 16.12 0.22 5.40
CA VAL A 16 15.20 1.34 5.55
C VAL A 16 14.37 1.47 4.28
N GLU A 17 13.05 1.54 4.43
CA GLU A 17 12.13 1.86 3.33
C GLU A 17 11.82 3.37 3.36
N VAL A 18 12.02 4.05 2.24
CA VAL A 18 11.77 5.49 2.13
C VAL A 18 10.27 5.77 2.17
N GLN A 19 9.77 6.35 3.26
CA GLN A 19 8.35 6.75 3.36
C GLN A 19 8.08 8.12 2.76
N ASN A 20 9.01 9.06 2.90
CA ASN A 20 8.91 10.43 2.40
C ASN A 20 10.21 10.81 1.70
N VAL A 21 10.11 11.48 0.56
CA VAL A 21 11.28 11.89 -0.23
C VAL A 21 11.66 13.33 0.11
N GLY A 22 12.92 13.53 0.47
CA GLY A 22 13.55 14.84 0.64
C GLY A 22 14.88 14.93 -0.10
N GLY A 23 15.64 16.00 0.16
CA GLY A 23 17.02 16.12 -0.34
C GLY A 23 18.01 15.32 0.52
N GLY A 24 19.17 14.96 -0.06
CA GLY A 24 20.28 14.30 0.64
C GLY A 24 20.52 12.86 0.22
N LYS A 25 21.43 12.17 0.94
CA LYS A 25 21.76 10.76 0.75
C LYS A 25 21.59 10.00 2.06
N LEU A 26 21.09 8.76 2.00
CA LEU A 26 21.03 7.90 3.18
C LEU A 26 22.41 7.36 3.52
N SER A 27 22.79 7.46 4.79
CA SER A 27 24.05 6.90 5.30
C SER A 27 23.82 6.14 6.60
N CYS A 28 24.57 5.05 6.77
CA CYS A 28 24.57 4.22 7.96
C CYS A 28 25.98 3.63 8.16
N CYS A 29 26.46 3.57 9.41
CA CYS A 29 27.82 3.13 9.74
C CYS A 29 28.94 3.90 9.01
N GLY A 30 28.71 5.19 8.75
CA GLY A 30 29.66 6.07 8.06
C GLY A 30 29.73 5.86 6.54
N GLU A 31 28.85 5.06 5.95
CA GLU A 31 28.82 4.78 4.51
C GLU A 31 27.44 5.05 3.92
N GLU A 32 27.40 5.37 2.62
CA GLU A 32 26.15 5.51 1.88
C GLU A 32 25.43 4.16 1.78
N MET A 33 24.12 4.18 2.02
CA MET A 33 23.29 2.98 1.91
C MET A 33 23.03 2.62 0.44
N LYS A 34 22.96 1.34 0.11
CA LYS A 34 22.68 0.87 -1.26
C LYS A 34 21.19 0.59 -1.45
N CYS A 35 20.60 1.09 -2.53
CA CYS A 35 19.25 0.71 -2.91
C CYS A 35 19.24 -0.79 -3.25
N ILE A 36 18.32 -1.55 -2.65
CA ILE A 36 18.11 -2.98 -2.93
C ILE A 36 16.79 -3.26 -3.65
N THR A 37 15.92 -2.26 -3.79
CA THR A 37 14.70 -2.38 -4.62
C THR A 37 15.10 -2.44 -6.10
N THR A 38 14.83 -3.58 -6.72
CA THR A 38 15.11 -3.81 -8.15
C THR A 38 13.97 -3.36 -9.05
N ASP A 39 12.72 -3.55 -8.60
CA ASP A 39 11.52 -3.15 -9.32
C ASP A 39 10.59 -2.37 -8.40
N LEU A 40 10.58 -1.05 -8.57
CA LEU A 40 9.72 -0.17 -7.78
C LEU A 40 8.25 -0.27 -8.20
N THR A 41 7.97 -0.59 -9.47
CA THR A 41 6.59 -0.75 -9.95
C THR A 41 5.94 -1.94 -9.27
N ALA A 42 6.66 -3.06 -9.17
CA ALA A 42 6.19 -4.25 -8.45
C ALA A 42 5.89 -3.95 -6.98
N VAL A 43 6.75 -3.20 -6.29
CA VAL A 43 6.52 -2.76 -4.90
C VAL A 43 5.25 -1.90 -4.79
N ASN A 44 5.08 -0.94 -5.70
CA ASN A 44 3.92 -0.05 -5.72
C ASN A 44 2.61 -0.82 -5.96
N LEU A 45 2.60 -1.76 -6.91
CA LEU A 45 1.43 -2.59 -7.20
C LEU A 45 1.00 -3.42 -5.98
N MET A 46 1.96 -4.02 -5.27
CA MET A 46 1.64 -4.79 -4.06
C MET A 46 1.16 -3.92 -2.89
N LYS A 47 1.68 -2.70 -2.76
CA LYS A 47 1.18 -1.74 -1.76
C LYS A 47 -0.24 -1.26 -2.10
N ALA A 48 -0.51 -1.01 -3.37
CA ALA A 48 -1.85 -0.65 -3.85
C ALA A 48 -2.85 -1.79 -3.58
N PHE A 49 -2.48 -3.03 -3.93
CA PHE A 49 -3.28 -4.22 -3.65
C PHE A 49 -3.63 -4.38 -2.16
N ALA A 50 -2.65 -4.15 -1.28
CA ALA A 50 -2.89 -4.17 0.16
C ALA A 50 -3.83 -3.04 0.61
N GLY A 51 -3.67 -1.83 0.04
CA GLY A 51 -4.55 -0.68 0.26
C GLY A 51 -5.99 -0.97 -0.11
N GLU A 52 -6.24 -1.43 -1.34
CA GLU A 52 -7.59 -1.74 -1.83
C GLU A 52 -8.24 -2.91 -1.09
N SER A 53 -7.44 -3.90 -0.68
CA SER A 53 -7.91 -4.98 0.18
C SER A 53 -8.37 -4.49 1.56
N MET A 54 -7.66 -3.51 2.15
CA MET A 54 -8.09 -2.88 3.40
C MET A 54 -9.30 -1.97 3.19
N ALA A 55 -9.36 -1.21 2.09
CA ALA A 55 -10.47 -0.32 1.77
C ALA A 55 -11.78 -1.10 1.61
N ARG A 56 -11.75 -2.23 0.87
CA ARG A 56 -12.88 -3.15 0.76
C ARG A 56 -13.44 -3.56 2.12
N ASN A 57 -12.58 -4.06 3.01
CA ASN A 57 -13.00 -4.51 4.34
C ASN A 57 -13.60 -3.36 5.16
N LYS A 58 -13.03 -2.16 5.08
CA LYS A 58 -13.59 -0.97 5.76
C LYS A 58 -14.97 -0.63 5.23
N TYR A 59 -15.18 -0.64 3.93
CA TYR A 59 -16.48 -0.34 3.34
C TYR A 59 -17.52 -1.41 3.68
N ASP A 60 -17.15 -2.69 3.70
CA ASP A 60 -18.05 -3.75 4.18
C ASP A 60 -18.46 -3.50 5.65
N LEU A 61 -17.53 -3.14 6.53
CA LEU A 61 -17.82 -2.81 7.93
C LEU A 61 -18.72 -1.56 8.06
N PHE A 62 -18.48 -0.52 7.25
CA PHE A 62 -19.32 0.67 7.26
C PHE A 62 -20.72 0.39 6.71
N ALA A 63 -20.84 -0.52 5.75
CA ALA A 63 -22.14 -0.97 5.27
C ALA A 63 -22.93 -1.66 6.38
N ASP A 64 -22.28 -2.51 7.19
CA ASP A 64 -22.93 -3.20 8.31
C ASP A 64 -23.45 -2.20 9.35
N VAL A 65 -22.63 -1.23 9.74
CA VAL A 65 -23.06 -0.15 10.65
C VAL A 65 -24.24 0.65 10.08
N ALA A 66 -24.18 1.03 8.80
CA ALA A 66 -25.26 1.76 8.15
C ALA A 66 -26.57 0.95 8.08
N GLU A 67 -26.48 -0.36 7.88
CA GLU A 67 -27.64 -1.26 7.85
C GLU A 67 -28.28 -1.37 9.26
N GLU A 68 -27.46 -1.52 10.31
CA GLU A 68 -27.90 -1.57 11.71
C GLU A 68 -28.60 -0.27 12.14
N GLU A 69 -28.14 0.88 11.65
CA GLU A 69 -28.77 2.18 11.92
C GLU A 69 -30.03 2.44 11.07
N GLY A 70 -30.35 1.57 10.10
CA GLY A 70 -31.51 1.70 9.21
C GLY A 70 -31.27 2.55 7.96
N TRP A 71 -30.01 2.88 7.65
CA TRP A 71 -29.61 3.73 6.52
C TRP A 71 -29.36 2.86 5.27
N HIS A 72 -30.37 2.08 4.86
CA HIS A 72 -30.24 1.05 3.83
C HIS A 72 -29.67 1.53 2.47
N ALA A 73 -29.95 2.78 2.09
CA ALA A 73 -29.37 3.36 0.88
C ALA A 73 -27.85 3.57 1.01
N VAL A 74 -27.39 4.03 2.18
CA VAL A 74 -25.97 4.23 2.49
C VAL A 74 -25.25 2.89 2.60
N ALA A 75 -25.86 1.91 3.27
CA ALA A 75 -25.32 0.55 3.33
C ALA A 75 -25.06 -0.04 1.94
N ARG A 76 -26.03 0.12 1.02
CA ARG A 76 -25.90 -0.32 -0.38
C ARG A 76 -24.73 0.36 -1.09
N HIS A 77 -24.57 1.67 -0.93
CA HIS A 77 -23.45 2.40 -1.54
C HIS A 77 -22.09 1.92 -1.02
N PHE A 78 -21.98 1.64 0.28
CA PHE A 78 -20.75 1.07 0.84
C PHE A 78 -20.48 -0.35 0.31
N ARG A 79 -21.50 -1.21 0.18
CA ARG A 79 -21.34 -2.55 -0.43
C ARG A 79 -20.89 -2.47 -1.90
N GLU A 80 -21.44 -1.53 -2.66
CA GLU A 80 -21.02 -1.29 -4.04
C GLU A 80 -19.56 -0.80 -4.11
N ALA A 81 -19.16 0.13 -3.25
CA ALA A 81 -17.78 0.57 -3.13
C ALA A 81 -16.84 -0.59 -2.76
N ALA A 82 -17.23 -1.45 -1.81
CA ALA A 82 -16.44 -2.62 -1.42
C ALA A 82 -16.20 -3.58 -2.61
N GLU A 83 -17.22 -3.82 -3.44
CA GLU A 83 -17.05 -4.63 -4.65
C GLU A 83 -16.21 -3.93 -5.72
N ASN A 84 -16.23 -2.60 -5.82
CA ASN A 84 -15.33 -1.87 -6.70
C ASN A 84 -13.87 -2.02 -6.26
N GLU A 85 -13.55 -1.86 -4.97
CA GLU A 85 -12.16 -2.02 -4.49
C GLU A 85 -11.65 -3.45 -4.65
N LYS A 86 -12.54 -4.45 -4.59
CA LYS A 86 -12.20 -5.83 -4.95
C LYS A 86 -11.74 -5.94 -6.41
N TRP A 87 -12.37 -5.23 -7.34
CA TRP A 87 -11.97 -5.22 -8.74
C TRP A 87 -10.66 -4.46 -8.95
N HIS A 88 -10.45 -3.34 -8.25
CA HIS A 88 -9.16 -2.63 -8.25
C HIS A 88 -8.02 -3.53 -7.77
N ALA A 89 -8.20 -4.16 -6.60
CA ALA A 89 -7.23 -5.12 -6.05
C ALA A 89 -6.93 -6.26 -7.03
N ARG A 90 -7.95 -6.81 -7.71
CA ARG A 90 -7.75 -7.85 -8.75
C ARG A 90 -6.93 -7.34 -9.93
N ALA A 91 -7.16 -6.11 -10.38
CA ALA A 91 -6.43 -5.52 -11.50
C ALA A 91 -4.95 -5.29 -11.13
N GLU A 92 -4.68 -4.78 -9.93
CA GLU A 92 -3.32 -4.55 -9.42
C GLU A 92 -2.55 -5.86 -9.24
N PHE A 93 -3.21 -6.86 -8.63
CA PHE A 93 -2.62 -8.18 -8.45
C PHE A 93 -2.33 -8.86 -9.79
N LYS A 94 -3.19 -8.66 -10.79
CA LYS A 94 -2.97 -9.15 -12.15
C LYS A 94 -1.83 -8.40 -12.85
N ALA A 95 -1.68 -7.09 -12.64
CA ALA A 95 -0.59 -6.32 -13.24
C ALA A 95 0.78 -6.65 -12.63
N TYR A 96 0.81 -7.13 -11.39
CA TYR A 96 2.02 -7.59 -10.72
C TYR A 96 2.54 -8.95 -11.24
N HIS A 97 1.63 -9.82 -11.72
CA HIS A 97 1.95 -11.17 -12.20
C HIS A 97 2.04 -11.24 -13.73
#